data_AF-A0A3S0PC97-F1
#
_entry.id   AF-A0A3S0PC97-F1
#
_cell.length_a   1.000
_cell.length_b   1.000
_cell.length_c   1.000
_cell.angle_alpha   90.00
_cell.angle_beta   90.00
_cell.angle_gamma   90.00
#
_symmetry.space_group_name_H-M   'P 1'
#
loop_
_entity.id
_entity.type
_entity.pdbx_description
1 polymer ?
#
loop_
_entity_poly.entity_id
_entity_poly.type
_entity_poly.pdbx_seq_one_letter_code
_entity_poly.pdbx_strand_id
1 'polypeptide(L)'
;MEQDGQNIILLIGVYVLAFFVIYSVATWLIKFVMRKLAKNDEQTHVYITAEEYDKEIKALKERIEKLESELSNKSDKPVQENLSTPSERFDSPDNAPCLSTINPPLDSNRRDFQSETKTEPLTQYLPPPSPDGVFHETFPQPRVGKTVYQMTTVDGNNGTFIFYDNRDALATAMISISQIVKTVCRVENNKNAPRNIVNVKEGQVVREGNSWRVVEKATVRFE
;
A
#
# COMPACT_ATOMS: atom_id res chain seq x y z
N MET A 1 -42.34 -57.98 -38.87
CA MET A 1 -41.84 -56.59 -38.89
C MET A 1 -42.41 -55.72 -37.77
N GLU A 2 -43.52 -56.09 -37.12
CA GLU A 2 -44.13 -55.28 -36.05
C GLU A 2 -43.40 -55.37 -34.70
N GLN A 3 -42.68 -56.47 -34.46
CA GLN A 3 -42.02 -56.75 -33.18
C GLN A 3 -40.71 -55.98 -32.98
N ASP A 4 -40.04 -55.55 -34.06
CA ASP A 4 -38.81 -54.76 -33.98
C ASP A 4 -39.08 -53.30 -33.58
N GLY A 5 -40.24 -52.75 -33.96
CA GLY A 5 -40.63 -51.38 -33.60
C GLY A 5 -40.88 -51.21 -32.10
N GLN A 6 -41.49 -52.21 -31.44
CA GLN A 6 -41.70 -52.18 -29.99
C GLN A 6 -40.40 -52.21 -29.19
N ASN A 7 -39.42 -53.01 -29.64
CA ASN A 7 -38.12 -53.11 -28.97
C ASN A 7 -37.34 -51.78 -29.05
N ILE A 8 -37.41 -51.07 -30.18
CA ILE A 8 -36.76 -49.77 -30.35
C ILE A 8 -37.40 -48.70 -29.46
N ILE A 9 -38.73 -48.69 -29.34
CA ILE A 9 -39.44 -47.73 -28.47
C ILE A 9 -39.10 -47.97 -26.99
N LEU A 10 -39.05 -49.24 -26.57
CA LEU A 10 -38.62 -49.60 -25.21
C LEU A 10 -37.17 -49.19 -24.93
N LEU A 11 -36.28 -49.42 -25.90
CA LEU A 11 -34.87 -49.04 -25.79
C LEU A 11 -34.73 -47.52 -25.61
N ILE A 12 -35.40 -46.72 -26.44
CA ILE A 12 -35.39 -45.26 -26.35
C ILE A 12 -35.96 -44.80 -24.99
N GLY A 13 -37.06 -45.40 -24.53
CA GLY A 13 -37.65 -45.10 -23.23
C GLY A 13 -36.67 -45.33 -22.06
N VAL A 14 -35.92 -46.43 -22.11
CA VAL A 14 -34.88 -46.74 -21.10
C VAL A 14 -33.75 -45.72 -21.15
N TYR A 15 -33.27 -45.33 -22.33
CA TYR A 15 -32.22 -44.32 -22.47
C TYR A 15 -32.65 -42.94 -21.96
N VAL A 16 -33.88 -42.53 -22.26
CA VAL A 16 -34.42 -41.25 -21.78
C VAL A 16 -34.52 -41.25 -20.25
N LEU A 17 -35.03 -42.34 -19.65
CA LEU A 17 -35.09 -42.46 -18.19
C LEU A 17 -33.69 -42.46 -17.55
N ALA A 18 -32.73 -43.21 -18.13
CA ALA A 18 -31.35 -43.22 -17.66
C ALA A 18 -30.71 -41.83 -17.73
N PHE A 19 -30.98 -41.07 -18.79
CA PHE A 19 -30.49 -39.70 -18.93
C PHE A 19 -31.03 -38.78 -17.83
N PHE A 20 -32.33 -38.86 -17.51
CA PHE A 20 -32.90 -38.07 -16.41
C PHE A 20 -32.30 -38.42 -15.05
N VAL A 21 -32.06 -39.71 -14.78
CA VAL A 21 -31.40 -40.15 -13.55
C VAL A 21 -29.97 -39.59 -13.48
N ILE A 22 -29.17 -39.74 -14.54
CA ILE A 22 -27.80 -39.22 -14.59
C ILE A 22 -27.79 -37.69 -14.44
N TYR A 23 -28.68 -36.98 -15.12
CA TYR A 23 -28.80 -35.52 -15.04
C TYR A 23 -29.16 -35.04 -13.63
N SER A 24 -30.09 -35.73 -12.95
CA SER A 24 -30.44 -35.41 -11.56
C SER A 24 -29.27 -35.62 -10.59
N VAL A 25 -28.47 -36.67 -10.77
CA VAL A 25 -27.27 -36.92 -9.95
C VAL A 25 -26.20 -35.86 -10.25
N ALA A 26 -25.98 -35.52 -11.51
CA ALA A 26 -25.01 -34.50 -11.92
C ALA A 26 -25.36 -33.13 -11.33
N THR A 27 -26.63 -32.71 -11.43
CA THR A 27 -27.08 -31.44 -10.84
C THR A 27 -26.99 -31.44 -9.32
N TRP A 28 -27.23 -32.57 -8.65
CA TRP A 28 -27.02 -32.72 -7.21
C TRP A 28 -25.53 -32.60 -6.82
N LEU A 29 -24.62 -33.24 -7.57
CA LEU A 29 -23.18 -33.15 -7.35
C LEU A 29 -22.66 -31.71 -7.55
N ILE A 30 -23.11 -31.02 -8.61
CA ILE A 30 -22.75 -29.62 -8.83
C ILE A 30 -23.21 -28.76 -7.65
N LYS A 31 -24.44 -28.94 -7.17
CA LYS A 31 -24.97 -28.22 -6.01
C LYS A 31 -24.21 -28.54 -4.71
N PHE A 32 -23.78 -29.79 -4.54
CA PHE A 32 -22.97 -30.23 -3.41
C PHE A 32 -21.57 -29.60 -3.43
N VAL A 33 -20.91 -29.58 -4.59
CA VAL A 33 -19.60 -28.92 -4.77
C VAL A 33 -19.71 -27.42 -4.54
N MET A 34 -20.75 -26.75 -5.08
CA MET A 34 -20.97 -25.31 -4.84
C MET A 34 -21.22 -25.00 -3.37
N ARG A 35 -21.97 -25.85 -2.64
CA ARG A 35 -22.12 -25.71 -1.17
C ARG A 35 -20.79 -25.91 -0.44
N LYS A 36 -19.96 -26.87 -0.87
CA LYS A 36 -18.66 -27.16 -0.25
C LYS A 36 -17.65 -26.03 -0.50
N LEU A 37 -17.68 -25.42 -1.69
CA LEU A 37 -16.87 -24.24 -2.03
C LEU A 37 -17.33 -23.01 -1.26
N ALA A 38 -18.64 -22.76 -1.16
CA ALA A 38 -19.18 -21.66 -0.36
C ALA A 38 -18.83 -21.80 1.13
N LYS A 39 -18.81 -23.03 1.67
CA LYS A 39 -18.42 -23.29 3.07
C LYS A 39 -16.91 -23.12 3.33
N ASN A 40 -16.07 -23.15 2.29
CA ASN A 40 -14.63 -22.99 2.41
C ASN A 40 -14.18 -21.52 2.27
N ASP A 41 -15.07 -20.62 1.85
CA ASP A 41 -14.80 -19.16 1.78
C ASP A 41 -15.24 -18.43 3.07
N GLU A 42 -15.85 -19.14 4.01
CA GLU A 42 -16.10 -18.65 5.36
C GLU A 42 -14.88 -18.96 6.23
N GLN A 43 -13.75 -18.34 5.89
CA GLN A 43 -12.62 -18.21 6.79
C GLN A 43 -13.08 -17.32 7.95
N THR A 44 -13.51 -17.97 9.02
CA THR A 44 -13.76 -17.43 10.36
C THR A 44 -12.85 -16.25 10.66
N HIS A 45 -13.41 -15.04 10.58
CA HIS A 45 -12.89 -13.91 11.33
C HIS A 45 -13.03 -14.29 12.80
N VAL A 46 -11.92 -14.68 13.41
CA VAL A 46 -11.82 -14.81 14.87
C VAL A 46 -11.99 -13.39 15.42
N TYR A 47 -13.18 -13.08 15.91
CA TYR A 47 -13.38 -11.88 16.73
C TYR A 47 -12.62 -12.11 18.03
N ILE A 48 -11.43 -11.52 18.14
CA ILE A 48 -10.75 -11.33 19.41
C ILE A 48 -11.69 -10.46 20.26
N THR A 49 -12.17 -10.99 21.38
CA THR A 49 -13.14 -10.31 22.24
C THR A 49 -12.47 -9.12 22.94
N ALA A 50 -13.22 -8.05 23.18
CA ALA A 50 -12.71 -6.83 23.83
C ALA A 50 -12.03 -7.09 25.19
N GLU A 51 -12.38 -8.18 25.86
CA GLU A 51 -11.79 -8.60 27.13
C GLU A 51 -10.30 -9.01 27.01
N GLU A 52 -9.87 -9.54 25.86
CA GLU A 52 -8.48 -9.93 25.64
C GLU A 52 -7.60 -8.69 25.39
N TYR A 53 -8.12 -7.71 24.63
CA TYR A 53 -7.46 -6.42 24.47
C TYR A 53 -7.31 -5.66 25.79
N ASP A 54 -8.33 -5.66 26.65
CA ASP A 54 -8.23 -5.01 27.96
C ASP A 54 -7.17 -5.66 28.86
N LYS A 55 -7.05 -6.99 28.80
CA LYS A 55 -6.01 -7.71 29.54
C LYS A 55 -4.61 -7.39 29.01
N GLU A 56 -4.44 -7.34 27.69
CA GLU A 56 -3.18 -6.95 27.06
C GLU A 56 -2.82 -5.50 27.36
N ILE A 57 -3.78 -4.58 27.25
CA ILE A 57 -3.60 -3.15 27.56
C ILE A 57 -3.21 -2.98 29.03
N LYS A 58 -3.85 -3.71 29.95
CA LYS A 58 -3.52 -3.65 31.38
C LYS A 58 -2.12 -4.19 31.65
N ALA A 59 -1.76 -5.33 31.08
CA ALA A 59 -0.43 -5.91 31.23
C ALA A 59 0.68 -5.02 30.64
N LEU A 60 0.39 -4.31 29.54
CA LEU A 60 1.33 -3.36 28.93
C LEU A 60 1.50 -2.11 29.80
N LYS A 61 0.42 -1.57 30.36
CA LYS A 61 0.46 -0.43 31.28
C LYS A 61 1.26 -0.71 32.55
N GLU A 62 1.07 -1.88 33.17
CA GLU A 62 1.84 -2.28 34.36
C GLU A 62 3.35 -2.40 34.07
N ARG A 63 3.73 -2.85 32.87
CA ARG A 63 5.15 -2.89 32.47
C ARG A 63 5.75 -1.50 32.28
N ILE A 64 4.99 -0.56 31.74
CA ILE A 64 5.44 0.84 31.58
C ILE A 64 5.62 1.48 32.95
N GLU A 65 4.64 1.37 33.84
CA GLU A 65 4.72 1.92 35.19
C GLU A 65 5.89 1.33 35.98
N LYS A 66 6.14 0.02 35.83
CA LYS A 66 7.32 -0.62 36.43
C LYS A 66 8.63 -0.06 35.88
N LEU A 67 8.74 0.09 34.55
CA LEU A 67 9.94 0.66 33.92
C LEU A 67 10.16 2.12 34.30
N GLU A 68 9.10 2.91 34.40
CA GLU A 68 9.16 4.31 34.86
C GLU A 68 9.59 4.40 36.33
N SER A 69 9.10 3.51 37.19
CA SER A 69 9.52 3.45 38.61
C SER A 69 11.01 3.08 38.76
N GLU A 70 11.52 2.18 37.90
CA GLU A 70 12.95 1.82 37.90
C GLU A 70 13.83 2.96 37.36
N LEU A 71 13.33 3.74 36.41
CA LEU A 71 14.01 4.95 35.93
C LEU A 71 14.02 6.06 36.99
N SER A 72 12.90 6.25 37.69
CA SER A 72 12.79 7.24 38.78
C SER A 72 13.73 6.90 39.94
N ASN A 73 13.88 5.63 40.30
CA ASN A 73 14.75 5.19 41.40
C ASN A 73 16.25 5.26 41.04
N LYS A 74 16.60 5.43 39.75
CA LYS A 74 17.98 5.63 39.29
C LYS A 74 18.38 7.10 39.13
N SER A 75 17.44 8.04 39.21
CA SER A 75 17.74 9.47 39.04
C SER A 75 18.20 10.19 40.33
N ASP A 76 18.11 9.54 41.50
CA ASP A 76 18.55 10.09 42.80
C ASP A 76 20.00 9.71 43.14
N LYS A 77 20.95 10.11 42.29
CA LYS A 77 22.37 10.20 42.69
C LYS A 77 22.94 11.56 42.27
N PRO A 78 23.42 12.40 43.21
CA PRO A 78 23.83 13.77 42.92
C PRO A 78 25.18 13.79 42.17
N VAL A 79 25.20 14.43 41.00
CA VAL A 79 26.42 14.93 40.37
C VAL A 79 26.65 16.35 40.89
N GLN A 80 27.72 16.53 41.67
CA GLN A 80 28.17 17.83 42.15
C GLN A 80 28.61 18.74 40.99
N GLU A 81 27.85 19.82 40.83
CA GLU A 81 28.29 21.23 40.79
C GLU A 81 29.81 21.49 40.74
N ASN A 82 30.25 22.23 39.72
CA ASN A 82 31.18 23.36 39.87
C ASN A 82 31.04 24.31 38.67
N LEU A 83 30.33 25.41 38.94
CA LEU A 83 30.15 26.59 38.12
C LEU A 83 31.20 27.63 38.53
N SER A 84 31.91 28.23 37.58
CA SER A 84 32.62 29.52 37.76
C SER A 84 32.83 30.20 36.40
N THR A 85 31.92 31.11 36.04
CA THR A 85 32.13 32.26 35.13
C THR A 85 32.98 33.33 35.87
N PRO A 86 33.61 34.37 35.25
CA PRO A 86 32.96 35.37 34.36
C PRO A 86 33.83 36.16 33.32
N SER A 87 33.13 36.93 32.46
CA SER A 87 33.57 38.17 31.73
C SER A 87 34.48 37.98 30.50
N GLU A 88 34.36 38.67 29.36
CA GLU A 88 34.13 40.10 29.09
C GLU A 88 33.37 40.39 27.76
N ARG A 89 32.72 41.56 27.73
CA ARG A 89 32.18 42.28 26.55
C ARG A 89 33.31 42.83 25.68
N PHE A 90 33.09 43.05 24.38
CA PHE A 90 33.56 44.25 23.67
C PHE A 90 32.75 44.53 22.39
N ASP A 91 32.66 45.82 22.08
CA ASP A 91 31.71 46.54 21.24
C ASP A 91 31.90 46.45 19.70
N SER A 92 30.82 46.82 19.00
CA SER A 92 30.74 47.32 17.60
C SER A 92 31.47 48.69 17.45
N PRO A 93 31.77 49.24 16.24
CA PRO A 93 30.74 49.62 15.25
C PRO A 93 31.15 49.69 13.75
N ASP A 94 30.11 49.85 12.91
CA ASP A 94 29.96 50.66 11.68
C ASP A 94 31.12 50.85 10.69
N ASN A 95 30.83 50.57 9.40
CA ASN A 95 30.95 51.54 8.31
C ASN A 95 30.41 50.97 6.97
N ALA A 96 29.24 51.47 6.57
CA ALA A 96 28.83 51.57 5.15
C ALA A 96 29.15 53.01 4.67
N PRO A 97 29.41 53.20 3.37
CA PRO A 97 28.53 54.14 2.63
C PRO A 97 28.19 53.67 1.20
N CYS A 98 27.21 54.37 0.64
CA CYS A 98 26.29 54.00 -0.44
C CYS A 98 26.43 54.85 -1.72
N LEU A 99 25.72 54.41 -2.79
CA LEU A 99 25.21 55.14 -3.99
C LEU A 99 26.25 55.60 -5.05
N SER A 100 26.05 55.49 -6.38
CA SER A 100 24.91 55.99 -7.19
C SER A 100 24.96 55.53 -8.68
N THR A 101 23.78 55.28 -9.28
CA THR A 101 23.29 55.71 -10.64
C THR A 101 24.09 55.32 -11.91
N ILE A 102 23.53 54.70 -12.98
CA ILE A 102 22.73 55.27 -14.11
C ILE A 102 22.20 54.11 -15.02
N ASN A 103 20.93 54.16 -15.45
CA ASN A 103 20.31 53.44 -16.60
C ASN A 103 20.13 54.44 -17.79
N PRO A 104 19.64 54.10 -19.02
CA PRO A 104 19.75 52.95 -19.95
C PRO A 104 20.09 53.45 -21.42
N PRO A 105 19.86 52.73 -22.56
CA PRO A 105 18.52 52.46 -23.12
C PRO A 105 18.31 51.09 -23.79
N LEU A 106 17.00 50.74 -23.87
CA LEU A 106 16.30 49.87 -24.82
C LEU A 106 17.15 49.24 -25.96
N ASP A 107 17.09 47.90 -26.06
CA ASP A 107 16.77 47.32 -27.36
C ASP A 107 15.88 46.09 -27.27
N SER A 108 14.97 46.03 -28.23
CA SER A 108 13.85 45.12 -28.34
C SER A 108 14.33 43.73 -28.77
N ASN A 109 14.08 42.71 -27.96
CA ASN A 109 13.74 41.39 -28.50
C ASN A 109 13.07 40.51 -27.46
N ARG A 110 11.75 40.69 -27.39
CA ARG A 110 10.77 39.75 -26.88
C ARG A 110 10.82 38.50 -27.76
N ARG A 111 11.77 37.60 -27.48
CA ARG A 111 11.66 36.20 -27.89
C ARG A 111 10.91 35.50 -26.77
N ASP A 112 9.69 35.09 -27.08
CA ASP A 112 9.02 33.97 -26.41
C ASP A 112 9.93 32.75 -26.54
N PHE A 113 10.93 32.66 -25.68
CA PHE A 113 11.54 31.38 -25.35
C PHE A 113 10.53 30.71 -24.42
N GLN A 114 9.65 29.91 -25.03
CA GLN A 114 9.18 28.70 -24.37
C GLN A 114 10.45 27.93 -24.00
N SER A 115 10.96 28.23 -22.81
CA SER A 115 11.77 27.28 -22.08
C SER A 115 10.85 26.12 -21.83
N GLU A 116 10.89 25.12 -22.71
CA GLU A 116 10.65 23.75 -22.29
C GLU A 116 11.69 23.47 -21.21
N THR A 117 11.39 23.89 -19.98
CA THR A 117 12.09 23.41 -18.80
C THR A 117 11.92 21.91 -18.85
N LYS A 118 13.01 21.21 -19.20
CA LYS A 118 13.11 19.77 -19.12
C LYS A 118 12.81 19.39 -17.68
N THR A 119 11.55 19.12 -17.37
CA THR A 119 11.11 18.76 -16.03
C THR A 119 11.70 17.39 -15.73
N GLU A 120 12.64 17.35 -14.79
CA GLU A 120 13.21 16.08 -14.36
C GLU A 120 12.14 15.22 -13.68
N PRO A 121 12.16 13.90 -13.89
CA PRO A 121 11.20 13.00 -13.26
C PRO A 121 11.34 13.07 -11.73
N LEU A 122 10.26 13.48 -11.06
CA LEU A 122 10.17 13.54 -9.60
C LEU A 122 9.75 12.17 -9.07
N THR A 123 10.54 11.63 -8.15
CA THR A 123 10.20 10.38 -7.44
C THR A 123 9.64 10.68 -6.06
N GLN A 124 8.55 10.02 -5.71
CA GLN A 124 7.87 10.09 -4.42
C GLN A 124 7.53 8.69 -3.93
N TYR A 125 7.29 8.56 -2.63
CA TYR A 125 6.99 7.30 -1.97
C TYR A 125 5.56 7.34 -1.44
N LEU A 126 4.85 6.22 -1.59
CA LEU A 126 3.43 6.14 -1.28
C LEU A 126 3.16 5.13 -0.15
N PRO A 127 2.15 5.40 0.69
CA PRO A 127 1.68 4.46 1.69
C PRO A 127 0.85 3.31 1.08
N PRO A 128 0.38 2.36 1.90
CA PRO A 128 -0.71 1.49 1.48
C PRO A 128 -1.88 2.29 0.91
N PRO A 129 -2.53 1.82 -0.17
CA PRO A 129 -3.69 2.47 -0.73
C PRO A 129 -4.89 2.36 0.20
N SER A 130 -5.85 3.25 0.05
CA SER A 130 -7.20 3.05 0.58
C SER A 130 -7.90 1.88 -0.14
N PRO A 131 -8.98 1.30 0.42
CA PRO A 131 -9.75 0.24 -0.24
C PRO A 131 -10.26 0.60 -1.64
N ASP A 132 -10.43 1.90 -1.91
CA ASP A 132 -10.88 2.42 -3.21
C ASP A 132 -9.73 2.59 -4.23
N GLY A 133 -8.50 2.19 -3.87
CA GLY A 133 -7.33 2.31 -4.75
C GLY A 133 -6.79 3.73 -4.87
N VAL A 134 -6.89 4.51 -3.80
CA VAL A 134 -6.41 5.91 -3.74
C VAL A 134 -5.28 6.04 -2.73
N PHE A 135 -4.24 6.77 -3.10
CA PHE A 135 -3.16 7.17 -2.19
C PHE A 135 -3.39 8.60 -1.71
N HIS A 136 -3.65 8.77 -0.43
CA HIS A 136 -3.99 10.07 0.15
C HIS A 136 -2.77 10.93 0.50
N GLU A 137 -1.60 10.32 0.58
CA GLU A 137 -0.36 10.96 1.00
C GLU A 137 0.80 10.54 0.10
N THR A 138 1.81 11.40 0.02
CA THR A 138 3.08 11.15 -0.66
C THR A 138 4.23 11.62 0.21
N PHE A 139 5.34 10.88 0.21
CA PHE A 139 6.55 11.23 0.95
C PHE A 139 7.70 11.52 -0.03
N PRO A 140 8.53 12.54 0.23
CA PRO A 140 9.74 12.78 -0.57
C PRO A 140 10.84 11.75 -0.30
N GLN A 141 10.77 11.04 0.83
CA GLN A 141 11.71 10.02 1.26
C GLN A 141 10.97 8.80 1.82
N PRO A 142 11.55 7.59 1.72
CA PRO A 142 10.96 6.40 2.30
C PRO A 142 10.82 6.52 3.82
N ARG A 143 9.70 6.04 4.35
CA ARG A 143 9.40 5.97 5.78
C ARG A 143 9.16 4.53 6.20
N VAL A 144 9.91 4.11 7.21
CA VAL A 144 9.83 2.76 7.80
C VAL A 144 8.41 2.50 8.32
N GLY A 145 7.85 1.33 8.01
CA GLY A 145 6.50 0.87 8.35
C GLY A 145 5.36 1.61 7.64
N LYS A 146 5.67 2.59 6.78
CA LYS A 146 4.66 3.42 6.10
C LYS A 146 4.75 3.40 4.59
N THR A 147 5.94 3.18 4.03
CA THR A 147 6.13 3.20 2.57
C THR A 147 5.96 1.81 1.98
N VAL A 148 5.17 1.70 0.92
CA VAL A 148 4.97 0.43 0.20
C VAL A 148 5.23 0.56 -1.29
N TYR A 149 4.95 1.72 -1.88
CA TYR A 149 5.12 1.96 -3.31
C TYR A 149 6.05 3.14 -3.57
N GLN A 150 6.63 3.14 -4.76
CA GLN A 150 7.36 4.26 -5.32
C GLN A 150 6.61 4.74 -6.56
N MET A 151 6.47 6.06 -6.70
CA MET A 151 5.84 6.72 -7.82
C MET A 151 6.81 7.68 -8.47
N THR A 152 6.79 7.75 -9.79
CA THR A 152 7.55 8.71 -10.58
C THR A 152 6.58 9.53 -11.43
N THR A 153 6.70 10.85 -11.40
CA THR A 153 5.87 11.80 -12.16
C THR A 153 6.75 12.85 -12.82
N VAL A 154 6.42 13.26 -14.03
CA VAL A 154 7.15 14.30 -14.79
C VAL A 154 6.37 15.60 -14.82
N ASP A 155 5.06 15.52 -14.94
CA ASP A 155 4.13 16.64 -15.08
C ASP A 155 3.43 17.01 -13.77
N GLY A 156 3.58 16.21 -12.72
CA GLY A 156 2.93 16.41 -11.42
C GLY A 156 1.44 16.04 -11.42
N ASN A 157 0.92 15.54 -12.55
CA ASN A 157 -0.49 15.18 -12.75
C ASN A 157 -0.66 13.69 -13.05
N ASN A 158 0.25 13.11 -13.83
CA ASN A 158 0.28 11.69 -14.14
C ASN A 158 1.55 11.07 -13.57
N GLY A 159 1.42 9.88 -13.01
CA GLY A 159 2.56 9.14 -12.48
C GLY A 159 2.49 7.68 -12.85
N THR A 160 3.66 7.05 -12.95
CA THR A 160 3.74 5.61 -12.90
C THR A 160 4.17 5.18 -11.50
N PHE A 161 3.71 4.02 -11.06
CA PHE A 161 4.06 3.49 -9.75
C PHE A 161 4.44 2.01 -9.81
N ILE A 162 5.31 1.63 -8.90
CA ILE A 162 5.82 0.28 -8.71
C ILE A 162 5.84 -0.07 -7.22
N PHE A 163 5.89 -1.37 -6.92
CA PHE A 163 6.17 -1.83 -5.56
C PHE A 163 7.59 -1.41 -5.16
N TYR A 164 7.75 -0.85 -3.97
CA TYR A 164 9.06 -0.42 -3.48
C TYR A 164 9.84 -1.63 -2.95
N ASP A 165 10.94 -1.98 -3.62
CA ASP A 165 11.76 -3.14 -3.28
C ASP A 165 12.60 -2.89 -2.02
N ASN A 166 11.95 -3.01 -0.87
CA ASN A 166 12.57 -2.89 0.44
C ASN A 166 11.95 -3.92 1.40
N ARG A 167 12.77 -4.45 2.33
CA ARG A 167 12.32 -5.39 3.36
C ARG A 167 11.18 -4.85 4.22
N ASP A 168 11.20 -3.56 4.51
CA ASP A 168 10.17 -2.90 5.31
C ASP A 168 8.85 -2.71 4.54
N ALA A 169 8.94 -2.31 3.27
CA ALA A 169 7.78 -2.24 2.38
C ALA A 169 7.16 -3.62 2.16
N LEU A 170 8.00 -4.65 2.01
CA LEU A 170 7.59 -6.04 1.94
C LEU A 170 6.87 -6.48 3.22
N ALA A 171 7.46 -6.24 4.40
CA ALA A 171 6.83 -6.58 5.67
C ALA A 171 5.46 -5.91 5.82
N THR A 172 5.37 -4.62 5.47
CA THR A 172 4.13 -3.86 5.48
C THR A 172 3.09 -4.44 4.53
N ALA A 173 3.48 -4.77 3.30
CA ALA A 173 2.60 -5.38 2.30
C ALA A 173 2.09 -6.78 2.70
N MET A 174 2.93 -7.55 3.42
CA MET A 174 2.57 -8.87 3.90
C MET A 174 1.56 -8.85 5.06
N ILE A 175 1.37 -7.73 5.76
CA ILE A 175 0.33 -7.59 6.79
C ILE A 175 -1.06 -7.91 6.20
N SER A 176 -1.34 -7.41 5.00
CA SER A 176 -2.59 -7.69 4.28
C SER A 176 -2.37 -7.59 2.78
N ILE A 177 -1.98 -8.70 2.17
CA ILE A 177 -1.76 -8.76 0.71
C ILE A 177 -3.03 -8.34 -0.05
N SER A 178 -4.21 -8.73 0.44
CA SER A 178 -5.47 -8.41 -0.23
C SER A 178 -5.78 -6.91 -0.23
N GLN A 179 -5.55 -6.21 0.87
CA GLN A 179 -5.89 -4.78 1.00
C GLN A 179 -4.76 -3.86 0.55
N ILE A 180 -3.51 -4.31 0.67
CA ILE A 180 -2.36 -3.50 0.33
C ILE A 180 -1.97 -3.76 -1.13
N VAL A 181 -1.69 -5.02 -1.48
CA VAL A 181 -1.18 -5.39 -2.80
C VAL A 181 -2.29 -5.52 -3.83
N LYS A 182 -3.30 -6.37 -3.61
CA LYS A 182 -4.32 -6.69 -4.65
C LYS A 182 -5.25 -5.53 -4.96
N THR A 183 -5.36 -4.55 -4.07
CA THR A 183 -6.13 -3.32 -4.30
C THR A 183 -5.61 -2.56 -5.52
N VAL A 184 -4.29 -2.42 -5.66
CA VAL A 184 -3.66 -1.60 -6.72
C VAL A 184 -2.76 -2.38 -7.67
N CYS A 185 -2.46 -3.65 -7.36
CA CYS A 185 -1.67 -4.53 -8.20
C CYS A 185 -2.47 -5.76 -8.67
N ARG A 186 -2.16 -6.22 -9.87
CA ARG A 186 -2.50 -7.56 -10.37
C ARG A 186 -1.36 -8.50 -10.02
N VAL A 187 -1.69 -9.66 -9.44
CA VAL A 187 -0.70 -10.68 -9.08
C VAL A 187 -0.75 -11.77 -10.15
N GLU A 188 0.35 -12.01 -10.86
CA GLU A 188 0.39 -13.01 -11.94
C GLU A 188 0.31 -14.45 -11.44
N ASN A 189 0.88 -14.72 -10.28
CA ASN A 189 0.97 -16.06 -9.71
C ASN A 189 0.45 -16.10 -8.27
N ASN A 190 -0.32 -17.14 -7.95
CA ASN A 190 -0.87 -17.32 -6.62
C ASN A 190 0.08 -18.19 -5.77
N LYS A 191 0.91 -17.56 -4.93
CA LYS A 191 1.63 -18.23 -3.86
C LYS A 191 1.00 -17.85 -2.53
N ASN A 192 0.69 -18.85 -1.70
CA ASN A 192 0.02 -18.63 -0.42
C ASN A 192 0.91 -17.92 0.63
N ALA A 193 2.24 -17.89 0.44
CA ALA A 193 3.19 -17.22 1.33
C ALA A 193 4.42 -16.72 0.53
N PRO A 194 4.31 -15.61 -0.21
CA PRO A 194 5.45 -15.05 -0.93
C PRO A 194 6.53 -14.57 0.03
N ARG A 195 7.80 -14.81 -0.34
CA ARG A 195 8.97 -14.27 0.36
C ARG A 195 9.46 -12.99 -0.27
N ASN A 196 9.09 -12.72 -1.52
CA ASN A 196 9.44 -11.50 -2.23
C ASN A 196 8.35 -11.08 -3.24
N ILE A 197 8.33 -9.80 -3.60
CA ILE A 197 7.45 -9.24 -4.63
C ILE A 197 8.33 -8.61 -5.71
N VAL A 198 8.18 -9.09 -6.95
CA VAL A 198 8.92 -8.57 -8.10
C VAL A 198 7.98 -7.77 -8.99
N ASN A 199 8.41 -6.56 -9.37
CA ASN A 199 7.70 -5.72 -10.32
C ASN A 199 7.80 -6.30 -11.75
N VAL A 200 6.66 -6.52 -12.39
CA VAL A 200 6.60 -7.01 -13.78
C VAL A 200 6.16 -5.90 -14.73
N LYS A 201 5.12 -5.14 -14.33
CA LYS A 201 4.61 -3.99 -15.08
C LYS A 201 4.29 -2.85 -14.13
N GLU A 202 4.66 -1.63 -14.52
CA GLU A 202 4.28 -0.42 -13.80
C GLU A 202 2.77 -0.18 -13.86
N GLY A 203 2.22 0.38 -12.79
CA GLY A 203 0.86 0.89 -12.77
C GLY A 203 0.83 2.38 -13.11
N GLN A 204 -0.36 2.91 -13.37
CA GLN A 204 -0.58 4.32 -13.67
C GLN A 204 -1.50 4.96 -12.64
N VAL A 205 -1.15 6.16 -12.21
CA VAL A 205 -1.91 6.99 -11.27
C VAL A 205 -2.11 8.39 -11.85
N VAL A 206 -3.26 8.97 -11.50
CA VAL A 206 -3.61 10.35 -11.86
C VAL A 206 -3.91 11.12 -10.59
N ARG A 207 -3.45 12.36 -10.53
CA ARG A 207 -3.69 13.25 -9.41
C ARG A 207 -5.13 13.78 -9.45
N GLU A 208 -5.88 13.49 -8.39
CA GLU A 208 -7.21 14.03 -8.13
C GLU A 208 -7.14 14.91 -6.87
N GLY A 209 -7.01 16.22 -7.06
CA GLY A 209 -6.82 17.17 -5.98
C GLY A 209 -5.52 16.90 -5.22
N ASN A 210 -5.64 16.39 -3.99
CA ASN A 210 -4.51 16.10 -3.11
C ASN A 210 -4.24 14.60 -2.93
N SER A 211 -4.84 13.75 -3.76
CA SER A 211 -4.66 12.30 -3.72
C SER A 211 -4.32 11.75 -5.10
N TRP A 212 -3.72 10.56 -5.14
CA TRP A 212 -3.39 9.88 -6.38
C TRP A 212 -4.31 8.67 -6.55
N ARG A 213 -5.15 8.69 -7.59
CA ARG A 213 -6.05 7.58 -7.92
C ARG A 213 -5.36 6.65 -8.92
N VAL A 214 -5.45 5.35 -8.68
CA VAL A 214 -4.99 4.34 -9.64
C VAL A 214 -5.94 4.27 -10.83
N VAL A 215 -5.39 4.49 -12.03
CA VAL A 215 -6.09 4.32 -13.31
C VAL A 215 -5.76 2.97 -13.93
N GLU A 216 -4.50 2.54 -13.84
CA GLU A 216 -4.07 1.22 -14.27
C GLU A 216 -3.32 0.50 -13.15
N LYS A 217 -3.75 -0.70 -12.81
CA LYS A 217 -3.08 -1.51 -11.79
C LYS A 217 -1.70 -1.95 -12.27
N ALA A 218 -0.70 -1.84 -11.40
CA ALA A 218 0.62 -2.43 -11.62
C ALA A 218 0.52 -3.97 -11.67
N THR A 219 1.48 -4.64 -12.28
CA THR A 219 1.55 -6.11 -12.28
C THR A 219 2.78 -6.56 -11.51
N VAL A 220 2.56 -7.46 -10.55
CA VAL A 220 3.61 -8.01 -9.69
C VAL A 220 3.58 -9.53 -9.69
N ARG A 221 4.73 -10.12 -9.41
CA ARG A 221 4.92 -11.56 -9.29
C ARG A 221 5.47 -11.88 -7.91
N PHE A 222 4.91 -12.92 -7.32
CA PHE A 222 5.25 -13.43 -6.00
C PHE A 222 6.37 -14.48 -6.10
N GLU A 223 7.47 -14.25 -5.40
CA GLU A 223 8.60 -15.18 -5.34
C GLU A 223 8.68 -15.92 -4.00
#